data_AF-A0A7Y5CDZ2-F1
#
_entry.id   AF-A0A7Y5CDZ2-F1
#
_cell.length_a   1.000
_cell.length_b   1.000
_cell.length_c   1.000
_cell.angle_alpha   90.00
_cell.angle_beta   90.00
_cell.angle_gamma   90.00
#
_symmetry.space_group_name_H-M   'P 1'
#
loop_
_entity.id
_entity.type
_entity.pdbx_description
1 polymer ?
#
loop_
_entity_poly.entity_id
_entity_poly.type
_entity_poly.pdbx_seq_one_letter_code
_entity_poly.pdbx_strand_id
1 'polypeptide(L)'
;MHSLQAWVQANPVVVGIAAFAVILAFLMLVIGVSMRRAGLSLRPIWFFLGFVAIVGGPQAVFHLANMKSPEDAAAASASEIDSEVFAIVDGKFAHPEEVFGSDVDTTLVQPAKPIFPEFLSTAMHAEMAFFATNETVLASVFPSADAARQAMETYVQYLQVSHLAGSESTGWVGSRASANDRVQLFLAGPVFMAWTGTHDEFLARRAAALEPALGAAVTVAGAPAAGDVPFGDLRLAIAFLVVNVLVAALWFFKGATWAASSPPAPGAAPVSIEHLRERLLAVNETDTPVTVAASDDGTTIDVTWRYADARWIDHASAHGLRRVHRISIVLDAASHTARVLEFWAAVDWSAGGGGANIRWHAARGMNFFNYQHERVFGLQVSPEGALTPNLSYAYTFNLQELKRPFIQAVTRSGWTWKPVFFLAPAWLRWLAG
;
A
#
# COMPACT_ATOMS: atom_id res chain seq x y z
N MET A 1 -18.67 -2.20 27.82
CA MET A 1 -17.65 -2.99 27.07
C MET A 1 -18.23 -3.64 25.83
N HIS A 2 -19.43 -4.25 25.87
CA HIS A 2 -20.10 -4.82 24.68
C HIS A 2 -20.27 -3.83 23.51
N SER A 3 -20.55 -2.54 23.78
CA SER A 3 -20.68 -1.51 22.74
C SER A 3 -19.39 -1.21 21.97
N LEU A 4 -18.23 -1.25 22.64
CA LEU A 4 -16.94 -1.01 21.99
C LEU A 4 -16.54 -2.18 21.09
N GLN A 5 -16.78 -3.42 21.54
CA GLN A 5 -16.47 -4.61 20.75
C GLN A 5 -17.31 -4.66 19.47
N ALA A 6 -18.61 -4.42 19.57
CA ALA A 6 -19.51 -4.36 18.41
C ALA A 6 -19.08 -3.26 17.43
N TRP A 7 -18.71 -2.09 17.94
CA TRP A 7 -18.22 -0.99 17.10
C TRP A 7 -16.91 -1.32 16.39
N VAL A 8 -15.96 -1.97 17.08
CA VAL A 8 -14.68 -2.42 16.50
C VAL A 8 -14.92 -3.44 15.39
N GLN A 9 -15.84 -4.39 15.60
CA GLN A 9 -16.21 -5.40 14.61
C GLN A 9 -16.90 -4.77 13.40
N ALA A 10 -17.72 -3.73 13.59
CA ALA A 10 -18.39 -3.02 12.52
C ALA A 10 -17.44 -2.11 11.71
N ASN A 11 -16.32 -1.66 12.30
CA ASN A 11 -15.42 -0.68 11.70
C ASN A 11 -13.93 -1.11 11.71
N PRO A 12 -13.57 -2.30 11.19
CA PRO A 12 -12.21 -2.84 11.30
C PRO A 12 -11.17 -1.96 10.59
N VAL A 13 -11.55 -1.26 9.52
CA VAL A 13 -10.66 -0.36 8.77
C VAL A 13 -10.25 0.85 9.61
N VAL A 14 -11.18 1.43 10.38
CA VAL A 14 -10.90 2.57 11.26
C VAL A 14 -9.89 2.19 12.34
N VAL A 15 -10.03 0.98 12.91
CA VAL A 15 -9.07 0.41 13.86
C VAL A 15 -7.70 0.22 13.20
N GLY A 16 -7.67 -0.28 11.96
CA GLY A 16 -6.44 -0.37 11.17
C GLY A 16 -5.75 0.97 10.94
N ILE A 17 -6.51 2.02 10.60
CA ILE A 17 -6.00 3.39 10.43
C ILE A 17 -5.41 3.92 11.76
N ALA A 18 -6.12 3.74 12.88
CA ALA A 18 -5.65 4.17 14.19
C ALA A 18 -4.37 3.43 14.60
N ALA A 19 -4.31 2.11 14.42
CA ALA A 19 -3.13 1.31 14.70
C ALA A 19 -1.93 1.75 13.84
N PHE A 20 -2.15 1.97 12.54
CA PHE A 20 -1.14 2.49 11.63
C PHE A 20 -0.61 3.86 12.10
N ALA A 21 -1.48 4.78 12.50
CA ALA A 21 -1.09 6.10 12.99
C ALA A 21 -0.23 6.03 14.26
N VAL A 22 -0.56 5.14 15.20
CA VAL A 22 0.23 4.92 16.43
C VAL A 22 1.60 4.35 16.11
N ILE A 23 1.67 3.31 15.26
CA ILE A 23 2.93 2.69 14.83
C ILE A 23 3.81 3.71 14.11
N LEU A 24 3.22 4.48 13.20
CA LEU A 24 3.91 5.54 12.46
C LEU A 24 4.46 6.60 13.40
N ALA A 25 3.67 7.10 14.36
CA ALA A 25 4.11 8.09 15.33
C ALA A 25 5.27 7.58 16.20
N PHE A 26 5.17 6.34 16.67
CA PHE A 26 6.25 5.70 17.42
C PHE A 26 7.54 5.57 16.60
N LEU A 27 7.44 5.11 15.34
CA LEU A 27 8.58 4.99 14.45
C LEU A 27 9.23 6.35 14.18
N MET A 28 8.44 7.39 13.91
CA MET A 28 8.95 8.75 13.69
C MET A 28 9.63 9.32 14.94
N LEU A 29 9.12 9.01 16.14
CA LEU A 29 9.75 9.41 17.40
C LEU A 29 11.13 8.73 17.56
N VAL A 30 11.21 7.41 17.36
CA VAL A 30 12.47 6.65 17.48
C VAL A 30 13.50 7.13 16.47
N ILE A 31 13.11 7.31 15.20
CA ILE A 31 13.98 7.82 14.14
C ILE A 31 14.40 9.26 14.47
N GLY A 32 13.47 10.12 14.89
CA GLY A 32 13.74 11.51 15.22
C GLY A 32 14.72 11.68 16.38
N VAL A 33 14.60 10.86 17.43
CA VAL A 33 15.58 10.82 18.52
C VAL A 33 16.95 10.39 18.01
N SER A 34 17.01 9.35 17.19
CA SER A 34 18.27 8.85 16.60
C SER A 34 18.93 9.91 15.70
N MET A 35 18.16 10.56 14.81
CA MET A 35 18.64 11.63 13.94
C MET A 35 19.15 12.83 14.75
N ARG A 36 18.40 13.27 15.77
CA ARG A 36 18.82 14.38 16.63
C ARG A 36 20.11 14.06 17.40
N ARG A 37 20.26 12.83 17.90
CA ARG A 37 21.50 12.37 18.55
C ARG A 37 22.70 12.34 17.60
N ALA A 38 22.46 12.02 16.33
CA ALA A 38 23.47 12.05 15.28
C ALA A 38 23.75 13.47 14.72
N GLY A 39 23.09 14.52 15.24
CA GLY A 39 23.22 15.88 14.73
C GLY A 39 22.62 16.08 13.33
N LEU A 40 21.71 15.19 12.91
CA LEU A 40 21.05 15.25 11.61
C LEU A 40 19.77 16.10 11.68
N SER A 41 19.42 16.69 10.54
CA SER A 41 18.19 17.48 10.37
C SER A 41 16.93 16.61 10.50
N LEU A 42 15.88 17.11 11.16
CA LEU A 42 14.57 16.43 11.25
C LEU A 42 13.66 16.68 10.02
N ARG A 43 14.09 17.48 9.04
CA ARG A 43 13.28 17.77 7.84
C ARG A 43 12.81 16.51 7.07
N PRO A 44 13.61 15.44 6.93
CA PRO A 44 13.15 14.21 6.28
C PRO A 44 11.92 13.57 6.94
N ILE A 45 11.81 13.65 8.28
CA ILE A 45 10.62 13.16 9.00
C ILE A 45 9.38 13.99 8.64
N TRP A 46 9.51 15.31 8.63
CA TRP A 46 8.42 16.20 8.24
C TRP A 46 8.00 16.03 6.77
N PHE A 47 8.97 15.82 5.88
CA PHE A 47 8.71 15.49 4.49
C PHE A 47 7.88 14.20 4.38
N PHE A 48 8.31 13.13 5.07
CA PHE A 48 7.63 11.85 5.05
C PHE A 48 6.21 11.94 5.62
N LEU A 49 6.04 12.59 6.77
CA LEU A 49 4.73 12.82 7.38
C LEU A 49 3.79 13.61 6.45
N GLY A 50 4.30 14.66 5.79
CA GLY A 50 3.53 15.40 4.79
C GLY A 50 3.11 14.52 3.61
N PHE A 51 4.00 13.65 3.13
CA PHE A 51 3.69 12.75 2.01
C PHE A 51 2.65 11.69 2.41
N VAL A 52 2.78 11.10 3.60
CA VAL A 52 1.78 10.18 4.15
C VAL A 52 0.43 10.86 4.33
N ALA A 53 0.39 12.12 4.79
CA ALA A 53 -0.86 12.86 4.93
C ALA A 53 -1.52 13.12 3.57
N ILE A 54 -0.76 13.44 2.52
CA ILE A 54 -1.30 13.66 1.17
C ILE A 54 -1.86 12.35 0.58
N VAL A 55 -1.12 11.25 0.68
CA VAL A 55 -1.51 9.97 0.06
C VAL A 55 -2.57 9.23 0.90
N GLY A 56 -2.31 9.10 2.21
CA GLY A 56 -3.15 8.32 3.13
C GLY A 56 -4.29 9.12 3.75
N GLY A 57 -4.18 10.45 3.87
CA GLY A 57 -5.21 11.30 4.47
C GLY A 57 -6.58 11.16 3.80
N PRO A 58 -6.68 11.24 2.46
CA PRO A 58 -7.95 11.04 1.76
C PRO A 58 -8.63 9.70 2.01
N GLN A 59 -7.86 8.62 2.05
CA GLN A 59 -8.36 7.27 2.36
C GLN A 59 -8.86 7.21 3.81
N ALA A 60 -8.11 7.81 4.75
CA ALA A 60 -8.53 7.89 6.13
C ALA A 60 -9.84 8.69 6.29
N VAL A 61 -9.96 9.84 5.63
CA VAL A 61 -11.20 10.65 5.63
C VAL A 61 -12.37 9.87 5.04
N PHE A 62 -12.16 9.17 3.91
CA PHE A 62 -13.17 8.33 3.30
C PHE A 62 -13.69 7.25 4.26
N HIS A 63 -12.78 6.51 4.91
CA HIS A 63 -13.18 5.44 5.82
C HIS A 63 -13.81 5.97 7.12
N LEU A 64 -13.35 7.12 7.62
CA LEU A 64 -13.95 7.77 8.79
C LEU A 64 -15.35 8.31 8.48
N ALA A 65 -15.58 8.82 7.26
CA ALA A 65 -16.90 9.28 6.83
C ALA A 65 -17.90 8.12 6.65
N ASN A 66 -17.42 6.93 6.30
CA ASN A 66 -18.24 5.72 6.13
C ASN A 66 -18.31 4.86 7.41
N MET A 67 -17.90 5.41 8.55
CA MET A 67 -17.94 4.70 9.83
C MET A 67 -19.40 4.51 10.28
N LYS A 68 -19.79 3.27 10.55
CA LYS A 68 -21.15 2.96 11.05
C LYS A 68 -21.27 3.32 12.52
N SER A 69 -22.40 3.92 12.90
CA SER A 69 -22.67 4.16 14.31
C SER A 69 -22.96 2.82 15.04
N PRO A 70 -22.74 2.74 16.36
CA PRO A 70 -23.13 1.57 17.13
C PRO A 70 -24.63 1.26 17.03
N GLU A 71 -25.47 2.29 16.84
CA GLU A 71 -26.91 2.15 16.66
C GLU A 71 -27.25 1.55 15.30
N ASP A 72 -26.58 1.95 14.21
CA ASP A 72 -26.75 1.34 12.88
C ASP A 72 -26.31 -0.13 12.87
N ALA A 73 -25.28 -0.46 13.67
CA ALA A 73 -24.82 -1.83 13.84
C ALA A 73 -25.78 -2.68 14.69
N ALA A 74 -26.47 -2.08 15.67
CA ALA A 74 -27.41 -2.77 16.55
C ALA A 74 -28.83 -2.84 15.97
N ALA A 75 -29.29 -1.83 15.25
CA ALA A 75 -30.62 -1.78 14.61
C ALA A 75 -30.77 -2.77 13.44
N ALA A 76 -29.66 -3.35 12.98
CA ALA A 76 -29.69 -4.50 12.08
C ALA A 76 -30.15 -5.81 12.76
N SER A 77 -30.35 -5.82 14.08
CA SER A 77 -30.74 -7.04 14.81
C SER A 77 -32.23 -7.35 14.70
N ALA A 78 -32.50 -8.53 14.13
CA ALA A 78 -33.72 -9.33 14.19
C ALA A 78 -35.01 -8.66 13.67
N SER A 79 -35.22 -8.74 12.35
CA SER A 79 -36.59 -8.80 11.85
C SER A 79 -37.26 -10.04 12.45
N GLU A 80 -38.39 -9.87 13.13
CA GLU A 80 -39.20 -10.98 13.62
C GLU A 80 -39.76 -11.73 12.41
N ILE A 81 -39.21 -12.92 12.15
CA ILE A 81 -39.78 -13.84 11.16
C ILE A 81 -41.08 -14.40 11.71
N ASP A 82 -42.08 -14.51 10.85
CA ASP A 82 -43.22 -15.37 11.13
C ASP A 82 -42.80 -16.85 11.18
N SER A 83 -42.66 -17.38 12.39
CA SER A 83 -42.24 -18.76 12.61
C SER A 83 -43.22 -19.80 12.05
N GLU A 84 -44.49 -19.43 11.81
CA GLU A 84 -45.47 -20.34 11.22
C GLU A 84 -45.15 -20.61 9.75
N VAL A 85 -44.69 -19.60 9.00
CA VAL A 85 -44.33 -19.72 7.58
C VAL A 85 -43.19 -20.73 7.37
N PHE A 86 -42.20 -20.73 8.27
CA PHE A 86 -41.04 -21.62 8.21
C PHE A 86 -41.22 -22.90 9.04
N ALA A 87 -42.44 -23.20 9.50
CA ALA A 87 -42.73 -24.44 10.22
C ALA A 87 -42.46 -25.66 9.32
N ILE A 88 -41.94 -26.73 9.93
CA ILE A 88 -41.63 -27.99 9.23
C ILE A 88 -42.69 -29.02 9.58
N VAL A 89 -43.40 -29.52 8.55
CA VAL A 89 -44.42 -30.56 8.68
C VAL A 89 -44.06 -31.70 7.74
N ASP A 90 -43.99 -32.92 8.26
CA ASP A 90 -43.62 -34.13 7.51
C ASP A 90 -42.30 -34.02 6.71
N GLY A 91 -41.34 -33.27 7.27
CA GLY A 91 -40.02 -33.08 6.67
C GLY A 91 -40.00 -32.12 5.47
N LYS A 92 -41.00 -31.25 5.34
CA LYS A 92 -41.08 -30.16 4.34
C LYS A 92 -41.49 -28.85 5.00
N PHE A 93 -41.24 -27.72 4.35
CA PHE A 93 -41.88 -26.46 4.76
C PHE A 93 -43.41 -26.58 4.66
N ALA A 94 -44.12 -26.13 5.70
CA ALA A 94 -45.59 -26.21 5.78
C ALA A 94 -46.28 -25.35 4.71
N HIS A 95 -45.66 -24.22 4.37
CA HIS A 95 -46.18 -23.21 3.43
C HIS A 95 -45.14 -22.91 2.33
N PRO A 96 -44.84 -23.86 1.43
CA PRO A 96 -43.78 -23.69 0.44
C PRO A 96 -44.02 -22.50 -0.50
N GLU A 97 -45.27 -22.18 -0.81
CA GLU A 97 -45.66 -21.00 -1.58
C GLU A 97 -45.35 -19.66 -0.88
N GLU A 98 -45.28 -19.64 0.45
CA GLU A 98 -44.90 -18.45 1.21
C GLU A 98 -43.37 -18.37 1.38
N VAL A 99 -42.70 -19.53 1.51
CA VAL A 99 -41.24 -19.63 1.66
C VAL A 99 -40.49 -19.41 0.33
N PHE A 100 -41.05 -19.86 -0.79
CA PHE A 100 -40.38 -19.79 -2.10
C PHE A 100 -41.05 -18.81 -3.07
N GLY A 101 -42.25 -18.32 -2.75
CA GLY A 101 -43.08 -17.47 -3.61
C GLY A 101 -44.24 -18.23 -4.24
N SER A 102 -45.34 -17.52 -4.51
CA SER A 102 -46.61 -18.11 -4.96
C SER A 102 -46.57 -18.77 -6.35
N ASP A 103 -45.51 -18.53 -7.11
CA ASP A 103 -45.21 -19.12 -8.40
C ASP A 103 -44.40 -20.43 -8.31
N VAL A 104 -44.10 -20.93 -7.11
CA VAL A 104 -43.31 -22.15 -6.93
C VAL A 104 -44.05 -23.39 -7.43
N ASP A 105 -43.37 -24.19 -8.25
CA ASP A 105 -43.78 -25.57 -8.53
C ASP A 105 -43.22 -26.48 -7.43
N THR A 106 -44.09 -26.91 -6.51
CA THR A 106 -43.69 -27.75 -5.38
C THR A 106 -43.13 -29.11 -5.78
N THR A 107 -43.33 -29.55 -7.03
CA THR A 107 -42.71 -30.77 -7.56
C THR A 107 -41.23 -30.58 -7.89
N LEU A 108 -40.78 -29.33 -8.07
CA LEU A 108 -39.40 -28.95 -8.33
C LEU A 108 -38.64 -28.53 -7.06
N VAL A 109 -39.27 -28.60 -5.89
CA VAL A 109 -38.60 -28.37 -4.60
C VAL A 109 -37.86 -29.64 -4.18
N GLN A 110 -36.56 -29.50 -3.93
CA GLN A 110 -35.66 -30.61 -3.59
C GLN A 110 -34.98 -30.39 -2.23
N PRO A 111 -34.71 -31.45 -1.46
CA PRO A 111 -33.88 -31.35 -0.26
C PRO A 111 -32.49 -30.79 -0.61
N ALA A 112 -32.08 -29.70 0.05
CA ALA A 112 -30.83 -29.02 -0.26
C ALA A 112 -29.62 -29.62 0.49
N LYS A 113 -29.84 -30.25 1.66
CA LYS A 113 -28.74 -30.82 2.47
C LYS A 113 -27.84 -31.81 1.72
N PRO A 114 -28.37 -32.75 0.91
CA PRO A 114 -27.53 -33.67 0.13
C PRO A 114 -26.75 -32.98 -1.00
N ILE A 115 -27.22 -31.82 -1.47
CA ILE A 115 -26.62 -31.07 -2.57
C ILE A 115 -25.46 -30.20 -2.05
N PHE A 116 -25.60 -29.63 -0.85
CA PHE A 116 -24.64 -28.70 -0.25
C PHE A 116 -24.29 -29.05 1.21
N PRO A 117 -23.69 -30.22 1.48
CA PRO A 117 -23.36 -30.63 2.84
C PRO A 117 -22.38 -29.69 3.55
N GLU A 118 -21.55 -28.95 2.81
CA GLU A 118 -20.49 -28.09 3.34
C GLU A 118 -21.03 -26.99 4.26
N PHE A 119 -22.17 -26.39 3.91
CA PHE A 119 -22.78 -25.30 4.69
C PHE A 119 -24.17 -25.61 5.23
N LEU A 120 -24.81 -26.71 4.81
CA LEU A 120 -26.15 -27.10 5.30
C LEU A 120 -26.13 -28.30 6.26
N SER A 121 -24.97 -28.88 6.58
CA SER A 121 -24.88 -30.06 7.46
C SER A 121 -25.58 -29.85 8.82
N THR A 122 -25.46 -28.67 9.40
CA THR A 122 -26.05 -28.28 10.69
C THR A 122 -27.48 -27.74 10.58
N ALA A 123 -28.02 -27.55 9.37
CA ALA A 123 -29.40 -27.10 9.20
C ALA A 123 -30.37 -28.16 9.73
N MET A 124 -31.40 -27.74 10.46
CA MET A 124 -32.50 -28.62 10.88
C MET A 124 -33.32 -29.04 9.65
N HIS A 125 -33.57 -28.09 8.75
CA HIS A 125 -34.24 -28.33 7.46
C HIS A 125 -33.66 -27.41 6.39
N ALA A 126 -33.56 -27.89 5.16
CA ALA A 126 -33.15 -27.08 4.03
C ALA A 126 -33.72 -27.62 2.71
N GLU A 127 -34.36 -26.76 1.94
CA GLU A 127 -34.94 -27.06 0.64
C GLU A 127 -34.51 -26.01 -0.39
N MET A 128 -34.43 -26.44 -1.65
CA MET A 128 -34.09 -25.60 -2.78
C MET A 128 -35.18 -25.74 -3.85
N ALA A 129 -35.73 -24.62 -4.28
CA ALA A 129 -36.68 -24.53 -5.40
C ALA A 129 -35.94 -24.13 -6.68
N PHE A 130 -36.30 -24.76 -7.79
CA PHE A 130 -35.82 -24.43 -9.14
C PHE A 130 -36.97 -23.88 -9.98
N PHE A 131 -36.71 -22.79 -10.70
CA PHE A 131 -37.71 -22.14 -11.54
C PHE A 131 -37.33 -22.26 -13.03
N ALA A 132 -38.34 -22.24 -13.91
CA ALA A 132 -38.14 -22.35 -15.37
C ALA A 132 -37.29 -21.21 -15.97
N THR A 133 -37.12 -20.11 -15.25
CA THR A 133 -36.35 -18.92 -15.63
C THR A 133 -34.87 -19.00 -15.23
N ASN A 134 -34.35 -20.18 -14.88
CA ASN A 134 -33.00 -20.38 -14.32
C ASN A 134 -32.77 -19.61 -13.00
N GLU A 135 -33.83 -19.39 -12.22
CA GLU A 135 -33.72 -18.91 -10.84
C GLU A 135 -33.66 -20.10 -9.88
N THR A 136 -32.95 -19.92 -8.78
CA THR A 136 -33.00 -20.84 -7.65
C THR A 136 -33.24 -20.09 -6.36
N VAL A 137 -33.96 -20.71 -5.44
CA VAL A 137 -34.19 -20.20 -4.08
C VAL A 137 -33.84 -21.31 -3.11
N LEU A 138 -32.87 -21.05 -2.23
CA LEU A 138 -32.50 -21.87 -1.10
C LEU A 138 -33.15 -21.27 0.16
N ALA A 139 -33.84 -22.10 0.93
CA ALA A 139 -34.34 -21.75 2.25
C ALA A 139 -33.91 -22.81 3.26
N SER A 140 -33.44 -22.36 4.42
CA SER A 140 -32.89 -23.25 5.45
C SER A 140 -33.13 -22.71 6.86
N VAL A 141 -33.38 -23.62 7.80
CA VAL A 141 -33.64 -23.32 9.21
C VAL A 141 -32.55 -24.00 10.05
N PHE A 142 -31.90 -23.25 10.93
CA PHE A 142 -30.80 -23.70 11.78
C PHE A 142 -31.18 -23.72 13.26
N PRO A 143 -30.41 -24.43 14.11
CA PRO A 143 -30.66 -24.45 15.55
C PRO A 143 -30.53 -23.09 16.24
N SER A 144 -29.82 -22.14 15.63
CA SER A 144 -29.61 -20.79 16.15
C SER A 144 -29.28 -19.79 15.04
N ALA A 145 -29.39 -18.50 15.35
CA ALA A 145 -28.99 -17.42 14.43
C ALA A 145 -27.50 -17.45 14.09
N ASP A 146 -26.65 -17.81 15.06
CA ASP A 146 -25.21 -17.93 14.82
C ASP A 146 -24.88 -19.07 13.85
N ALA A 147 -25.60 -20.19 13.93
CA ALA A 147 -25.44 -21.29 12.98
C ALA A 147 -25.90 -20.90 11.56
N ALA A 148 -27.01 -20.15 11.44
CA ALA A 148 -27.46 -19.60 10.17
C ALA A 148 -26.43 -18.62 9.57
N ARG A 149 -25.87 -17.72 10.39
CA ARG A 149 -24.82 -16.78 9.97
C ARG A 149 -23.56 -17.50 9.48
N GLN A 150 -23.10 -18.50 10.22
CA GLN A 150 -21.95 -19.31 9.82
C GLN A 150 -22.19 -20.04 8.49
N ALA A 151 -23.42 -20.55 8.27
CA ALA A 151 -23.80 -21.17 7.01
C ALA A 151 -23.80 -20.18 5.85
N MET A 152 -24.32 -18.96 6.04
CA MET A 152 -24.26 -17.89 5.04
C MET A 152 -22.81 -17.53 4.69
N GLU A 153 -21.93 -17.36 5.68
CA GLU A 153 -20.51 -17.07 5.45
C GLU A 153 -19.83 -18.18 4.64
N THR A 154 -20.14 -19.44 4.96
CA THR A 154 -19.62 -20.60 4.23
C THR A 154 -20.21 -20.68 2.82
N TYR A 155 -21.49 -20.35 2.63
CA TYR A 155 -22.12 -20.23 1.31
C TYR A 155 -21.43 -19.18 0.44
N VAL A 156 -21.16 -17.99 1.00
CA VAL A 156 -20.45 -16.89 0.32
C VAL A 156 -19.07 -17.34 -0.16
N GLN A 157 -18.32 -18.06 0.69
CA GLN A 157 -17.00 -18.59 0.34
C GLN A 157 -17.09 -19.71 -0.71
N TYR A 158 -17.98 -20.68 -0.51
CA TYR A 158 -18.14 -21.86 -1.37
C TYR A 158 -18.54 -21.46 -2.79
N LEU A 159 -19.50 -20.54 -2.92
CA LEU A 159 -19.98 -20.06 -4.23
C LEU A 159 -19.20 -18.86 -4.77
N GLN A 160 -18.13 -18.45 -4.09
CA GLN A 160 -17.27 -17.34 -4.50
C GLN A 160 -18.06 -16.07 -4.78
N VAL A 161 -18.98 -15.74 -3.87
CA VAL A 161 -19.79 -14.53 -3.95
C VAL A 161 -18.89 -13.32 -3.69
N SER A 162 -18.81 -12.44 -4.68
CA SER A 162 -18.02 -11.21 -4.66
C SER A 162 -18.94 -9.99 -4.60
N HIS A 163 -18.37 -8.83 -4.26
CA HIS A 163 -19.09 -7.55 -4.22
C HIS A 163 -20.36 -7.57 -3.35
N LEU A 164 -20.32 -8.34 -2.25
CA LEU A 164 -21.43 -8.45 -1.32
C LEU A 164 -21.70 -7.09 -0.65
N ALA A 165 -22.87 -6.50 -0.90
CA ALA A 165 -23.30 -5.23 -0.36
C ALA A 165 -24.67 -5.36 0.29
N GLY A 166 -24.86 -4.78 1.47
CA GLY A 166 -26.13 -4.83 2.21
C GLY A 166 -25.95 -4.94 3.73
N SER A 167 -27.03 -5.30 4.42
CA SER A 167 -27.11 -5.46 5.88
C SER A 167 -28.07 -6.58 6.25
N GLU A 168 -28.06 -7.03 7.50
CA GLU A 168 -29.02 -8.07 7.95
C GLU A 168 -30.48 -7.63 7.72
N SER A 169 -30.79 -6.34 7.92
CA SER A 169 -32.13 -5.77 7.73
C SER A 169 -32.61 -5.67 6.29
N THR A 170 -31.70 -5.59 5.32
CA THR A 170 -32.03 -5.41 3.89
C THR A 170 -31.66 -6.63 3.05
N GLY A 171 -31.01 -7.62 3.67
CA GLY A 171 -30.28 -8.66 2.98
C GLY A 171 -28.99 -8.14 2.36
N TRP A 172 -28.24 -9.04 1.74
CA TRP A 172 -27.02 -8.73 0.99
C TRP A 172 -27.17 -9.15 -0.45
N VAL A 173 -26.66 -8.33 -1.37
CA VAL A 173 -26.62 -8.63 -2.80
C VAL A 173 -25.17 -8.73 -3.26
N GLY A 174 -24.84 -9.77 -4.01
CA GLY A 174 -23.50 -10.00 -4.55
C GLY A 174 -23.54 -10.62 -5.95
N SER A 175 -22.38 -10.98 -6.47
CA SER A 175 -22.23 -11.62 -7.79
C SER A 175 -21.32 -12.82 -7.71
N ARG A 176 -21.68 -13.94 -8.36
CA ARG A 176 -20.82 -15.13 -8.45
C ARG A 176 -19.94 -15.05 -9.68
N ALA A 177 -18.62 -15.11 -9.47
CA ALA A 177 -17.65 -14.99 -10.57
C ALA A 177 -17.75 -16.15 -11.58
N SER A 178 -18.11 -17.35 -11.13
CA SER A 178 -18.15 -18.57 -11.95
C SER A 178 -19.38 -18.67 -12.87
N ALA A 179 -20.51 -18.06 -12.49
CA ALA A 179 -21.79 -18.22 -13.16
C ALA A 179 -22.31 -16.95 -13.84
N ASN A 180 -21.63 -15.81 -13.66
CA ASN A 180 -22.07 -14.49 -14.13
C ASN A 180 -23.52 -14.18 -13.72
N ASP A 181 -23.90 -14.59 -12.52
CA ASP A 181 -25.22 -14.36 -11.97
C ASP A 181 -25.14 -13.58 -10.65
N ARG A 182 -26.31 -13.08 -10.26
CA ARG A 182 -26.52 -12.27 -9.08
C ARG A 182 -27.09 -13.15 -8.00
N VAL A 183 -26.68 -12.91 -6.77
CA VAL A 183 -27.19 -13.61 -5.59
C VAL A 183 -27.65 -12.60 -4.57
N GLN A 184 -28.79 -12.89 -3.95
CA GLN A 184 -29.25 -12.18 -2.77
C GLN A 184 -29.31 -13.16 -1.60
N LEU A 185 -28.79 -12.73 -0.46
CA LEU A 185 -28.73 -13.48 0.78
C LEU A 185 -29.58 -12.76 1.82
N PHE A 186 -30.29 -13.52 2.64
CA PHE A 186 -31.08 -12.97 3.72
C PHE A 186 -30.90 -13.84 4.97
N LEU A 187 -30.71 -13.17 6.11
CA LEU A 187 -30.67 -13.80 7.42
C LEU A 187 -31.71 -13.13 8.30
N ALA A 188 -32.56 -13.93 8.93
CA ALA A 188 -33.35 -13.45 10.05
C ALA A 188 -33.49 -14.57 11.09
N GLY A 189 -33.05 -14.28 12.32
CA GLY A 189 -32.95 -15.29 13.37
C GLY A 189 -32.27 -16.59 12.89
N PRO A 190 -32.88 -17.77 13.09
CA PRO A 190 -32.32 -19.06 12.67
C PRO A 190 -32.51 -19.38 11.17
N VAL A 191 -33.13 -18.50 10.38
CA VAL A 191 -33.42 -18.76 8.97
C VAL A 191 -32.35 -18.10 8.09
N PHE A 192 -31.83 -18.89 7.15
CA PHE A 192 -30.97 -18.42 6.07
C PHE A 192 -31.65 -18.72 4.74
N MET A 193 -31.76 -17.68 3.92
CA MET A 193 -32.24 -17.77 2.55
C MET A 193 -31.22 -17.21 1.58
N ALA A 194 -31.15 -17.81 0.40
CA ALA A 194 -30.37 -17.30 -0.71
C ALA A 194 -31.12 -17.54 -2.01
N TRP A 195 -31.17 -16.55 -2.89
CA TRP A 195 -31.71 -16.74 -4.22
C TRP A 195 -30.78 -16.20 -5.28
N THR A 196 -30.72 -16.90 -6.42
CA THR A 196 -29.84 -16.57 -7.54
C THR A 196 -30.64 -16.34 -8.80
N GLY A 197 -30.15 -15.44 -9.65
CA GLY A 197 -30.74 -15.16 -10.95
C GLY A 197 -29.77 -14.39 -11.85
N THR A 198 -29.95 -14.49 -13.17
CA THR A 198 -29.05 -13.84 -14.13
C THR A 198 -29.25 -12.33 -14.24
N HIS A 199 -30.35 -11.79 -13.70
CA HIS A 199 -30.72 -10.38 -13.78
C HIS A 199 -31.26 -9.86 -12.44
N ASP A 200 -31.06 -8.57 -12.16
CA ASP A 200 -31.54 -7.92 -10.92
C ASP A 200 -33.07 -7.92 -10.81
N GLU A 201 -33.79 -7.92 -11.94
CA GLU A 201 -35.27 -8.00 -11.95
C GLU A 201 -35.78 -9.29 -11.29
N PHE A 202 -35.04 -10.40 -11.44
CA PHE A 202 -35.39 -11.67 -10.79
C PHE A 202 -35.20 -11.60 -9.28
N LEU A 203 -34.09 -11.01 -8.84
CA LEU A 203 -33.86 -10.79 -7.41
C LEU A 203 -34.96 -9.88 -6.82
N ALA A 204 -35.37 -8.84 -7.55
CA ALA A 204 -36.41 -7.90 -7.10
C ALA A 204 -37.78 -8.55 -7.02
N ARG A 205 -38.16 -9.34 -8.02
CA ARG A 205 -39.42 -10.10 -8.01
C ARG A 205 -39.44 -11.10 -6.86
N ARG A 206 -38.33 -11.81 -6.62
CA ARG A 206 -38.26 -12.79 -5.53
C ARG A 206 -38.27 -12.13 -4.16
N ALA A 207 -37.53 -11.04 -3.99
CA ALA A 207 -37.57 -10.22 -2.78
C ALA A 207 -38.98 -9.74 -2.45
N ALA A 208 -39.73 -9.23 -3.43
CA ALA A 208 -41.11 -8.81 -3.25
C ALA A 208 -42.06 -9.98 -2.93
N ALA A 209 -41.84 -11.16 -3.53
CA ALA A 209 -42.64 -12.35 -3.24
C ALA A 209 -42.41 -12.89 -1.82
N LEU A 210 -41.22 -12.67 -1.26
CA LEU A 210 -40.83 -13.15 0.06
C LEU A 210 -41.03 -12.11 1.18
N GLU A 211 -41.28 -10.85 0.85
CA GLU A 211 -41.50 -9.77 1.82
C GLU A 211 -42.55 -10.12 2.90
N PRO A 212 -43.71 -10.74 2.58
CA PRO A 212 -44.68 -11.15 3.60
C PRO A 212 -44.12 -12.16 4.60
N ALA A 213 -43.38 -13.17 4.12
CA ALA A 213 -42.78 -14.22 4.94
C ALA A 213 -41.64 -13.70 5.81
N LEU A 214 -40.89 -12.71 5.31
CA LEU A 214 -39.72 -12.16 5.97
C LEU A 214 -40.06 -11.03 6.93
N GLY A 215 -41.28 -10.50 6.91
CA GLY A 215 -41.72 -9.42 7.82
C GLY A 215 -40.97 -8.10 7.62
N ALA A 216 -40.16 -7.98 6.57
CA ALA A 216 -39.35 -6.83 6.25
C ALA A 216 -39.27 -6.62 4.75
N ALA A 217 -39.29 -5.35 4.35
CA ALA A 217 -39.04 -4.94 2.98
C ALA A 217 -37.61 -5.35 2.59
N VAL A 218 -37.51 -6.47 1.88
CA VAL A 218 -36.26 -6.90 1.26
C VAL A 218 -36.02 -5.98 0.07
N THR A 219 -35.30 -4.89 0.33
CA THR A 219 -34.84 -4.03 -0.74
C THR A 219 -33.71 -4.77 -1.44
N VAL A 220 -33.89 -5.12 -2.71
CA VAL A 220 -32.72 -5.35 -3.57
C VAL A 220 -31.98 -4.04 -3.52
N ALA A 221 -30.88 -4.02 -2.78
CA ALA A 221 -30.00 -2.87 -2.76
C ALA A 221 -29.60 -2.65 -4.23
N GLY A 222 -30.24 -1.66 -4.88
CA GLY A 222 -29.72 -1.10 -6.10
C GLY A 222 -28.26 -0.79 -5.82
N ALA A 223 -27.39 -1.04 -6.79
CA ALA A 223 -25.97 -0.74 -6.70
C ALA A 223 -25.78 0.51 -5.83
N PRO A 224 -24.98 0.42 -4.74
CA PRO A 224 -25.04 1.34 -3.59
C PRO A 224 -25.35 2.73 -4.07
N ALA A 225 -26.51 3.27 -3.67
CA ALA A 225 -27.00 4.55 -4.17
C ALA A 225 -25.81 5.51 -4.20
N ALA A 226 -25.45 5.98 -5.39
CA ALA A 226 -24.23 6.77 -5.62
C ALA A 226 -24.22 8.12 -4.87
N GLY A 227 -25.12 8.34 -3.92
CA GLY A 227 -25.31 9.56 -3.14
C GLY A 227 -24.52 9.63 -1.83
N ASP A 228 -24.14 8.52 -1.20
CA ASP A 228 -23.58 8.58 0.17
C ASP A 228 -22.06 8.54 0.23
N VAL A 229 -21.41 8.42 -0.92
CA VAL A 229 -19.96 8.48 -1.03
C VAL A 229 -19.58 9.87 -1.54
N PRO A 230 -18.63 10.61 -0.92
CA PRO A 230 -18.17 11.90 -1.44
C PRO A 230 -17.55 11.83 -2.85
N PHE A 231 -17.41 10.63 -3.41
CA PHE A 231 -16.88 10.32 -4.74
C PHE A 231 -17.88 9.56 -5.64
N GLY A 232 -19.18 9.58 -5.31
CA GLY A 232 -20.20 8.87 -6.09
C GLY A 232 -20.31 9.31 -7.55
N ASP A 233 -19.86 10.53 -7.86
CA ASP A 233 -19.60 10.96 -9.23
C ASP A 233 -18.16 10.57 -9.64
N LEU A 234 -18.05 9.65 -10.61
CA LEU A 234 -16.79 9.22 -11.22
C LEU A 234 -15.92 10.40 -11.68
N ARG A 235 -16.51 11.50 -12.16
CA ARG A 235 -15.77 12.68 -12.61
C ARG A 235 -15.11 13.39 -11.43
N LEU A 236 -15.82 13.52 -10.32
CA LEU A 236 -15.25 14.07 -9.09
C LEU A 236 -14.17 13.15 -8.51
N ALA A 237 -14.38 11.83 -8.55
CA ALA A 237 -13.38 10.85 -8.13
C ALA A 237 -12.08 10.97 -8.96
N ILE A 238 -12.20 11.05 -10.28
CA ILE A 238 -11.06 11.24 -11.19
C ILE A 238 -10.39 12.59 -10.96
N ALA A 239 -11.17 13.68 -10.86
CA ALA A 239 -10.63 15.02 -10.61
C ALA A 239 -9.86 15.06 -9.28
N PHE A 240 -10.43 14.48 -8.23
CA PHE A 240 -9.77 14.34 -6.93
C PHE A 240 -8.48 13.55 -7.02
N LEU A 241 -8.48 12.40 -7.71
CA LEU A 241 -7.29 11.57 -7.90
C LEU A 241 -6.19 12.35 -8.63
N VAL A 242 -6.53 13.05 -9.71
CA VAL A 242 -5.58 13.87 -10.48
C VAL A 242 -4.98 14.98 -9.60
N VAL A 243 -5.83 15.72 -8.87
CA VAL A 243 -5.35 16.77 -7.95
C VAL A 243 -4.44 16.18 -6.87
N ASN A 244 -4.82 15.06 -6.26
CA ASN A 244 -4.01 14.42 -5.22
C ASN A 244 -2.66 13.95 -5.77
N VAL A 245 -2.62 13.31 -6.94
CA VAL A 245 -1.37 12.90 -7.60
C VAL A 245 -0.48 14.10 -7.91
N LEU A 246 -1.05 15.21 -8.39
CA LEU A 246 -0.29 16.44 -8.65
C LEU A 246 0.29 17.03 -7.36
N VAL A 247 -0.51 17.11 -6.29
CA VAL A 247 -0.05 17.58 -4.97
C VAL A 247 1.04 16.66 -4.42
N ALA A 248 0.88 15.34 -4.52
CA ALA A 248 1.86 14.35 -4.09
C ALA A 248 3.15 14.47 -4.88
N ALA A 249 3.09 14.63 -6.21
CA ALA A 249 4.26 14.83 -7.06
C ALA A 249 4.99 16.13 -6.72
N LEU A 250 4.26 17.24 -6.60
CA LEU A 250 4.83 18.55 -6.23
C LEU A 250 5.50 18.49 -4.84
N TRP A 251 4.83 17.89 -3.85
CA TRP A 251 5.38 17.67 -2.53
C TRP A 251 6.59 16.76 -2.56
N PHE A 252 6.55 15.67 -3.36
CA PHE A 252 7.67 14.77 -3.51
C PHE A 252 8.91 15.50 -4.02
N PHE A 253 8.84 16.18 -5.16
CA PHE A 253 10.01 16.87 -5.73
C PHE A 253 10.50 18.03 -4.86
N LYS A 254 9.60 18.94 -4.44
CA LYS A 254 10.00 20.11 -3.64
C LYS A 254 10.37 19.74 -2.21
N GLY A 255 9.54 18.93 -1.58
CA GLY A 255 9.70 18.52 -0.19
C GLY A 255 10.94 17.66 0.00
N ALA A 256 11.24 16.75 -0.94
CA ALA A 256 12.47 15.96 -0.90
C ALA A 256 13.72 16.85 -0.99
N THR A 257 13.76 17.75 -1.98
CA THR A 257 14.87 18.70 -2.13
C THR A 257 15.03 19.58 -0.89
N TRP A 258 13.95 20.12 -0.35
CA TRP A 258 13.98 20.88 0.91
C TRP A 258 14.51 20.04 2.09
N ALA A 259 14.06 18.79 2.20
CA ALA A 259 14.43 17.91 3.29
C ALA A 259 15.91 17.49 3.26
N ALA A 260 16.48 17.31 2.06
CA ALA A 260 17.87 16.94 1.85
C ALA A 260 18.84 18.14 1.81
N SER A 261 18.32 19.37 1.71
CA SER A 261 19.15 20.57 1.63
C SER A 261 19.80 20.92 2.97
N SER A 262 21.09 21.28 2.92
CA SER A 262 21.82 21.81 4.08
C SER A 262 22.06 23.32 3.89
N PRO A 263 21.53 24.17 4.79
CA PRO A 263 21.74 25.62 4.71
C PRO A 263 23.21 25.98 4.99
N PRO A 264 23.62 27.22 4.67
CA PRO A 264 24.93 27.74 5.07
C PRO A 264 25.17 27.57 6.58
N ALA A 265 26.42 27.34 6.96
CA ALA A 265 26.80 27.29 8.36
C ALA A 265 26.47 28.64 9.04
N PRO A 266 25.97 28.65 10.28
CA PRO A 266 25.66 29.89 10.98
C PRO A 266 26.87 30.84 11.02
N GLY A 267 26.66 32.08 10.60
CA GLY A 267 27.71 33.12 10.55
C GLY A 267 28.68 33.03 9.36
N ALA A 268 28.55 32.04 8.47
CA ALA A 268 29.38 31.95 7.28
C ALA A 268 28.91 32.96 6.21
N ALA A 269 29.77 33.93 5.87
CA ALA A 269 29.54 34.82 4.73
C ALA A 269 29.78 34.05 3.41
N PRO A 270 28.93 34.25 2.37
CA PRO A 270 29.15 33.65 1.05
C PRO A 270 30.48 34.12 0.46
N VAL A 271 31.36 33.16 0.13
CA VAL A 271 32.58 33.41 -0.63
C VAL A 271 32.29 33.42 -2.13
N SER A 272 33.24 33.92 -2.94
CA SER A 272 33.10 33.89 -4.40
C SER A 272 33.05 32.46 -4.94
N ILE A 273 32.48 32.29 -6.13
CA ILE A 273 32.38 30.99 -6.79
C ILE A 273 33.76 30.36 -7.05
N GLU A 274 34.77 31.18 -7.37
CA GLU A 274 36.15 30.76 -7.61
C GLU A 274 36.77 30.18 -6.33
N HIS A 275 36.58 30.87 -5.20
CA HIS A 275 37.11 30.42 -3.91
C HIS A 275 36.43 29.14 -3.43
N LEU A 276 35.11 29.00 -3.66
CA LEU A 276 34.41 27.75 -3.37
C LEU A 276 34.91 26.61 -4.27
N ARG A 277 35.12 26.87 -5.56
CA ARG A 277 35.65 25.91 -6.53
C ARG A 277 37.03 25.40 -6.11
N GLU A 278 37.93 26.30 -5.73
CA GLU A 278 39.27 25.95 -5.24
C GLU A 278 39.19 25.06 -4.00
N ARG A 279 38.33 25.39 -3.03
CA ARG A 279 38.11 24.56 -1.83
C ARG A 279 37.60 23.16 -2.15
N LEU A 280 36.72 23.02 -3.15
CA LEU A 280 36.19 21.72 -3.56
C LEU A 280 37.27 20.88 -4.26
N LEU A 281 38.11 21.51 -5.10
CA LEU A 281 39.21 20.83 -5.80
C LEU A 281 40.35 20.42 -4.86
N ALA A 282 40.61 21.18 -3.81
CA ALA A 282 41.62 20.87 -2.80
C ALA A 282 41.35 19.54 -2.07
N VAL A 283 40.14 18.98 -2.15
CA VAL A 283 39.85 17.63 -1.63
C VAL A 283 40.73 16.56 -2.30
N ASN A 284 41.16 16.75 -3.54
CA ASN A 284 42.13 15.85 -4.20
C ASN A 284 43.48 15.77 -3.49
N GLU A 285 43.83 16.75 -2.65
CA GLU A 285 45.09 16.77 -1.89
C GLU A 285 44.99 15.93 -0.61
N THR A 286 43.77 15.51 -0.24
CA THR A 286 43.54 14.62 0.90
C THR A 286 43.59 13.16 0.46
N ASP A 287 44.07 12.27 1.33
CA ASP A 287 44.10 10.82 1.08
C ASP A 287 42.69 10.23 1.15
N THR A 288 41.87 10.54 0.14
CA THR A 288 40.47 10.12 0.02
C THR A 288 40.24 9.42 -1.32
N PRO A 289 39.34 8.41 -1.38
CA PRO A 289 39.10 7.61 -2.59
C PRO A 289 38.18 8.33 -3.60
N VAL A 290 38.35 9.64 -3.76
CA VAL A 290 37.54 10.48 -4.65
C VAL A 290 38.44 11.23 -5.62
N THR A 291 37.95 11.39 -6.84
CA THR A 291 38.55 12.26 -7.83
C THR A 291 37.60 13.41 -8.08
N VAL A 292 38.08 14.64 -7.87
CA VAL A 292 37.32 15.87 -8.08
C VAL A 292 37.85 16.54 -9.34
N ALA A 293 36.98 16.81 -10.31
CA ALA A 293 37.33 17.49 -11.54
C ALA A 293 36.37 18.66 -11.80
N ALA A 294 36.89 19.75 -12.32
CA ALA A 294 36.07 20.83 -12.85
C ALA A 294 35.68 20.51 -14.29
N SER A 295 34.45 20.87 -14.68
CA SER A 295 34.02 20.91 -16.08
C SER A 295 34.69 22.05 -16.83
N ASP A 296 34.72 21.95 -18.16
CA ASP A 296 35.23 22.99 -19.05
C ASP A 296 34.47 24.33 -18.91
N ASP A 297 33.19 24.28 -18.51
CA ASP A 297 32.37 25.47 -18.27
C ASP A 297 32.70 26.21 -16.97
N GLY A 298 33.54 25.64 -16.10
CA GLY A 298 33.98 26.22 -14.83
C GLY A 298 32.90 26.32 -13.73
N THR A 299 31.66 25.95 -14.02
CA THR A 299 30.51 26.06 -13.10
C THR A 299 30.11 24.72 -12.48
N THR A 300 30.55 23.61 -13.07
CA THR A 300 30.26 22.26 -12.59
C THR A 300 31.51 21.61 -12.00
N ILE A 301 31.35 20.95 -10.87
CA ILE A 301 32.37 20.14 -10.23
C ILE A 301 31.87 18.70 -10.16
N ASP A 302 32.55 17.80 -10.85
CA ASP A 302 32.28 16.38 -10.83
C ASP A 302 33.16 15.69 -9.80
N VAL A 303 32.53 15.09 -8.80
CA VAL A 303 33.15 14.21 -7.82
C VAL A 303 32.86 12.78 -8.23
N THR A 304 33.90 12.06 -8.65
CA THR A 304 33.80 10.63 -8.98
C THR A 304 34.45 9.80 -7.91
N TRP A 305 33.66 8.92 -7.31
CA TRP A 305 34.18 7.87 -6.44
C TRP A 305 34.80 6.76 -7.29
N ARG A 306 36.08 6.49 -7.10
CA ARG A 306 36.74 5.35 -7.75
C ARG A 306 36.68 4.16 -6.79
N TYR A 307 35.67 3.32 -6.95
CA TYR A 307 35.52 2.07 -6.18
C TYR A 307 36.61 1.04 -6.52
N ALA A 308 37.52 1.37 -7.44
CA ALA A 308 38.49 0.45 -8.04
C ALA A 308 39.95 0.87 -7.85
N ASP A 309 40.28 1.75 -6.88
CA ASP A 309 41.68 1.97 -6.54
C ASP A 309 42.22 0.76 -5.78
N ALA A 310 43.14 0.05 -6.43
CA ALA A 310 43.57 -1.32 -6.16
C ALA A 310 44.17 -1.57 -4.76
N ARG A 311 44.46 -0.52 -3.98
CA ARG A 311 45.06 -0.68 -2.64
C ARG A 311 44.11 -1.26 -1.59
N TRP A 312 42.79 -1.31 -1.86
CA TRP A 312 41.79 -1.77 -0.88
C TRP A 312 40.94 -2.96 -1.36
N ILE A 313 40.93 -3.28 -2.65
CA ILE A 313 40.00 -4.24 -3.26
C ILE A 313 40.72 -5.11 -4.32
N ASP A 314 41.79 -5.79 -3.94
CA ASP A 314 42.39 -6.81 -4.82
C ASP A 314 41.48 -8.03 -5.02
N HIS A 315 40.41 -8.19 -4.21
CA HIS A 315 39.53 -9.37 -4.26
C HIS A 315 38.14 -9.16 -4.92
N ALA A 316 37.56 -7.94 -4.95
CA ALA A 316 36.28 -7.75 -5.66
C ALA A 316 36.45 -7.60 -7.18
N SER A 317 37.66 -7.28 -7.65
CA SER A 317 37.99 -7.29 -9.09
C SER A 317 37.90 -8.70 -9.68
N ALA A 318 38.21 -9.74 -8.90
CA ALA A 318 38.08 -11.15 -9.27
C ALA A 318 36.61 -11.61 -9.41
N HIS A 319 35.66 -10.88 -8.80
CA HIS A 319 34.22 -11.09 -8.93
C HIS A 319 33.50 -9.99 -9.71
N GLY A 320 34.25 -9.15 -10.45
CA GLY A 320 33.64 -8.30 -11.46
C GLY A 320 32.80 -7.12 -11.00
N LEU A 321 32.70 -6.89 -9.70
CA LEU A 321 31.88 -5.84 -9.10
C LEU A 321 32.46 -4.46 -9.45
N ARG A 322 31.79 -3.73 -10.34
CA ARG A 322 32.14 -2.33 -10.68
C ARG A 322 31.03 -1.41 -10.26
N ARG A 323 31.27 -0.63 -9.20
CA ARG A 323 30.39 0.44 -8.76
C ARG A 323 31.01 1.79 -9.08
N VAL A 324 30.21 2.70 -9.61
CA VAL A 324 30.60 4.09 -9.81
C VAL A 324 29.54 4.95 -9.13
N HIS A 325 30.01 5.86 -8.28
CA HIS A 325 29.17 6.91 -7.73
C HIS A 325 29.75 8.25 -8.18
N ARG A 326 28.95 9.04 -8.90
CA ARG A 326 29.33 10.38 -9.35
C ARG A 326 28.37 11.40 -8.78
N ILE A 327 28.92 12.51 -8.33
CA ILE A 327 28.18 13.67 -7.87
C ILE A 327 28.56 14.84 -8.77
N SER A 328 27.60 15.44 -9.45
CA SER A 328 27.79 16.66 -10.23
C SER A 328 27.25 17.85 -9.44
N ILE A 329 28.14 18.77 -9.07
CA ILE A 329 27.85 19.94 -8.26
C ILE A 329 27.86 21.18 -9.17
N VAL A 330 26.69 21.74 -9.45
CA VAL A 330 26.54 22.97 -10.24
C VAL A 330 26.45 24.17 -9.31
N LEU A 331 27.38 25.11 -9.45
CA LEU A 331 27.49 26.30 -8.61
C LEU A 331 26.67 27.45 -9.19
N ASP A 332 25.69 27.95 -8.43
CA ASP A 332 24.89 29.12 -8.76
C ASP A 332 25.29 30.31 -7.89
N ALA A 333 26.08 31.22 -8.48
CA ALA A 333 26.57 32.42 -7.80
C ALA A 333 25.44 33.37 -7.40
N ALA A 334 24.38 33.49 -8.21
CA ALA A 334 23.30 34.45 -7.93
C ALA A 334 22.52 34.08 -6.67
N SER A 335 22.34 32.79 -6.41
CA SER A 335 21.63 32.29 -5.22
C SER A 335 22.54 31.66 -4.16
N HIS A 336 23.86 31.76 -4.32
CA HIS A 336 24.87 31.07 -3.49
C HIS A 336 24.46 29.62 -3.17
N THR A 337 24.09 28.86 -4.20
CA THR A 337 23.58 27.49 -4.06
C THR A 337 24.41 26.53 -4.90
N ALA A 338 24.88 25.46 -4.27
CA ALA A 338 25.48 24.32 -4.94
C ALA A 338 24.39 23.26 -5.19
N ARG A 339 23.94 23.13 -6.44
CA ARG A 339 22.93 22.14 -6.83
C ARG A 339 23.62 20.82 -7.14
N VAL A 340 23.14 19.75 -6.52
CA VAL A 340 23.86 18.48 -6.49
C VAL A 340 23.03 17.39 -7.15
N LEU A 341 23.50 16.89 -8.29
CA LEU A 341 22.91 15.75 -8.97
C LEU A 341 23.76 14.51 -8.70
N GLU A 342 23.15 13.43 -8.23
CA GLU A 342 23.86 12.17 -7.98
C GLU A 342 23.54 11.15 -9.06
N PHE A 343 24.55 10.36 -9.40
CA PHE A 343 24.49 9.24 -10.32
C PHE A 343 25.17 8.03 -9.66
N TRP A 344 24.49 6.89 -9.70
CA TRP A 344 25.09 5.63 -9.29
C TRP A 344 24.87 4.57 -10.36
N ALA A 345 25.90 3.76 -10.59
CA ALA A 345 25.84 2.61 -11.46
C ALA A 345 26.59 1.44 -10.81
N ALA A 346 26.05 0.24 -10.94
CA ALA A 346 26.64 -1.01 -10.49
C ALA A 346 26.58 -2.04 -11.62
N VAL A 347 27.70 -2.71 -11.87
CA VAL A 347 27.78 -3.92 -12.69
C VAL A 347 28.24 -5.04 -11.77
N ASP A 348 27.46 -6.11 -11.70
CA ASP A 348 27.81 -7.36 -11.03
C ASP A 348 27.91 -8.43 -12.10
N TRP A 349 29.02 -9.15 -12.18
CA TRP A 349 29.09 -10.33 -13.05
C TRP A 349 29.70 -11.51 -12.31
N SER A 350 29.24 -12.71 -12.63
CA SER A 350 29.78 -13.96 -12.11
C SER A 350 29.94 -14.98 -13.22
N ALA A 351 30.96 -15.83 -13.11
CA ALA A 351 31.18 -16.97 -13.99
C ALA A 351 31.40 -18.22 -13.11
N GLY A 352 30.64 -19.28 -13.36
CA GLY A 352 30.74 -20.54 -12.63
C GLY A 352 30.30 -21.73 -13.47
N GLY A 353 30.30 -22.93 -12.88
CA GLY A 353 29.97 -24.18 -13.58
C GLY A 353 28.57 -24.24 -14.22
N GLY A 354 27.67 -23.30 -13.88
CA GLY A 354 26.34 -23.14 -14.47
C GLY A 354 26.20 -22.00 -15.49
N GLY A 355 27.30 -21.37 -15.93
CA GLY A 355 27.31 -20.27 -16.91
C GLY A 355 27.75 -18.93 -16.34
N ALA A 356 27.68 -17.89 -17.19
CA ALA A 356 27.99 -16.51 -16.83
C ALA A 356 26.70 -15.70 -16.62
N ASN A 357 26.66 -14.88 -15.57
CA ASN A 357 25.57 -13.97 -15.27
C ASN A 357 26.10 -12.53 -15.20
N ILE A 358 25.40 -11.58 -15.80
CA ILE A 358 25.72 -10.15 -15.73
C ILE A 358 24.45 -9.41 -15.30
N ARG A 359 24.56 -8.60 -14.25
CA ARG A 359 23.51 -7.68 -13.78
C ARG A 359 24.04 -6.27 -13.81
N TRP A 360 23.25 -5.36 -14.35
CA TRP A 360 23.58 -3.93 -14.39
C TRP A 360 22.41 -3.11 -13.87
N HIS A 361 22.70 -2.13 -13.02
CA HIS A 361 21.73 -1.17 -12.52
C HIS A 361 22.36 0.22 -12.52
N ALA A 362 21.65 1.22 -13.03
CA ALA A 362 22.03 2.61 -12.87
C ALA A 362 20.81 3.46 -12.54
N ALA A 363 21.01 4.49 -11.73
CA ALA A 363 19.99 5.48 -11.47
C ALA A 363 20.59 6.86 -11.16
N ARG A 364 19.73 7.86 -11.25
CA ARG A 364 20.02 9.28 -11.04
C ARG A 364 19.03 9.85 -10.06
N GLY A 365 19.47 10.86 -9.31
CA GLY A 365 18.60 11.66 -8.47
C GLY A 365 19.05 11.66 -7.01
N MET A 366 18.10 11.80 -6.10
CA MET A 366 18.40 12.02 -4.69
C MET A 366 18.46 10.70 -3.92
N ASN A 367 19.59 10.44 -3.26
CA ASN A 367 19.71 9.34 -2.31
C ASN A 367 19.80 9.88 -0.88
N PHE A 368 18.70 9.77 -0.13
CA PHE A 368 18.61 10.26 1.25
C PHE A 368 19.52 9.47 2.20
N PHE A 369 19.45 8.14 2.11
CA PHE A 369 20.17 7.24 2.98
C PHE A 369 20.52 5.98 2.19
N ASN A 370 21.81 5.70 2.07
CA ASN A 370 22.29 4.42 1.61
C ASN A 370 23.37 3.94 2.56
N TYR A 371 23.04 2.88 3.29
CA TYR A 371 23.94 2.18 4.19
C TYR A 371 23.99 0.73 3.69
N GLN A 372 25.15 0.32 3.17
CA GLN A 372 25.36 -1.03 2.68
C GLN A 372 26.46 -1.67 3.52
N HIS A 373 26.13 -2.77 4.18
CA HIS A 373 27.11 -3.60 4.86
C HIS A 373 27.33 -4.85 4.02
N GLU A 374 28.53 -4.99 3.46
CA GLU A 374 28.90 -6.14 2.66
C GLU A 374 30.05 -6.90 3.31
N ARG A 375 29.84 -8.21 3.43
CA ARG A 375 30.88 -9.17 3.78
C ARG A 375 31.26 -9.92 2.52
N VAL A 376 32.46 -9.68 2.04
CA VAL A 376 33.03 -10.43 0.92
C VAL A 376 33.87 -11.55 1.48
N PHE A 377 33.54 -12.79 1.13
CA PHE A 377 34.35 -13.97 1.43
C PHE A 377 35.25 -14.25 0.23
N GLY A 378 36.57 -14.17 0.41
CA GLY A 378 37.56 -14.49 -0.62
C GLY A 378 38.62 -15.44 -0.09
N LEU A 379 39.15 -16.29 -0.97
CA LEU A 379 40.39 -17.04 -0.71
C LEU A 379 41.56 -16.11 -1.03
N GLN A 380 42.44 -15.87 -0.07
CA GLN A 380 43.68 -15.12 -0.30
C GLN A 380 44.73 -16.06 -0.88
N VAL A 381 45.51 -15.61 -1.85
CA VAL A 381 46.73 -16.30 -2.29
C VAL A 381 47.89 -15.50 -1.73
N SER A 382 48.72 -16.12 -0.88
CA SER A 382 49.89 -15.45 -0.32
C SER A 382 50.91 -15.13 -1.43
N PRO A 383 51.86 -14.21 -1.19
CA PRO A 383 52.96 -13.95 -2.13
C PRO A 383 53.75 -15.22 -2.53
N GLU A 384 53.71 -16.26 -1.70
CA GLU A 384 54.31 -17.58 -1.94
C GLU A 384 53.38 -18.57 -2.66
N GLY A 385 52.17 -18.15 -3.07
CA GLY A 385 51.22 -18.97 -3.82
C GLY A 385 50.29 -19.85 -2.97
N ALA A 386 50.35 -19.75 -1.63
CA ALA A 386 49.51 -20.57 -0.76
C ALA A 386 48.09 -19.96 -0.62
N LEU A 387 47.06 -20.79 -0.75
CA LEU A 387 45.68 -20.38 -0.44
C LEU A 387 45.54 -20.20 1.08
N THR A 388 45.53 -18.96 1.54
CA THR A 388 45.30 -18.62 2.94
C THR A 388 43.79 -18.41 3.17
N PRO A 389 43.18 -19.13 4.12
CA PRO A 389 41.78 -18.96 4.50
C PRO A 389 41.64 -17.75 5.43
N ASN A 390 42.09 -16.57 5.01
CA ASN A 390 41.91 -15.35 5.80
C ASN A 390 40.49 -14.83 5.56
N LEU A 391 39.61 -15.13 6.51
CA LEU A 391 38.17 -14.93 6.39
C LEU A 391 37.75 -13.46 6.47
N SER A 392 36.96 -13.07 5.47
CA SER A 392 35.99 -11.97 5.44
C SER A 392 36.53 -10.55 5.64
N TYR A 393 36.55 -9.78 4.56
CA TYR A 393 36.59 -8.33 4.69
C TYR A 393 35.15 -7.83 4.84
N ALA A 394 34.84 -7.26 5.99
CA ALA A 394 33.57 -6.57 6.22
C ALA A 394 33.79 -5.09 5.90
N TYR A 395 33.24 -4.62 4.79
CA TYR A 395 33.26 -3.20 4.46
C TYR A 395 31.87 -2.60 4.69
N THR A 396 31.84 -1.48 5.39
CA THR A 396 30.63 -0.69 5.57
C THR A 396 30.70 0.51 4.65
N PHE A 397 29.83 0.53 3.63
CA PHE A 397 29.67 1.67 2.77
C PHE A 397 28.65 2.63 3.40
N ASN A 398 29.15 3.79 3.83
CA ASN A 398 28.32 4.87 4.33
C ASN A 398 28.42 6.08 3.39
N LEU A 399 27.44 6.23 2.50
CA LEU A 399 27.41 7.32 1.51
C LEU A 399 27.48 8.72 2.15
N GLN A 400 26.99 8.87 3.38
CA GLN A 400 27.00 10.15 4.09
C GLN A 400 28.40 10.58 4.54
N GLU A 401 29.26 9.63 4.93
CA GLU A 401 30.66 9.95 5.27
C GLU A 401 31.40 10.55 4.08
N LEU A 402 31.03 10.12 2.86
CA LEU A 402 31.70 10.50 1.62
C LEU A 402 31.25 11.87 1.13
N LYS A 403 29.97 12.19 1.32
CA LYS A 403 29.39 13.48 0.96
C LYS A 403 29.77 14.58 1.96
N ARG A 404 30.00 14.21 3.22
CA ARG A 404 30.19 15.15 4.32
C ARG A 404 31.30 16.18 4.08
N PRO A 405 32.50 15.85 3.57
CA PRO A 405 33.53 16.85 3.26
C PRO A 405 33.03 17.92 2.27
N PHE A 406 32.31 17.52 1.22
CA PHE A 406 31.77 18.43 0.21
C PHE A 406 30.62 19.29 0.77
N ILE A 407 29.70 18.68 1.53
CA ILE A 407 28.64 19.42 2.23
C ILE A 407 29.25 20.47 3.16
N GLN A 408 30.28 20.11 3.93
CA GLN A 408 30.95 21.03 4.85
C GLN A 408 31.71 22.13 4.09
N ALA A 409 32.40 21.81 3.00
CA ALA A 409 33.10 22.78 2.17
C ALA A 409 32.12 23.82 1.60
N VAL A 410 30.97 23.39 1.08
CA VAL A 410 29.92 24.29 0.57
C VAL A 410 29.31 25.12 1.71
N THR A 411 28.83 24.47 2.77
CA THR A 411 28.09 25.16 3.84
C THR A 411 28.96 26.12 4.66
N ARG A 412 30.22 25.77 4.95
CA ARG A 412 31.18 26.67 5.62
C ARG A 412 31.65 27.82 4.74
N SER A 413 31.45 27.71 3.42
CA SER A 413 31.73 28.78 2.47
C SER A 413 30.57 29.76 2.32
N GLY A 414 29.51 29.61 3.14
CA GLY A 414 28.33 30.47 3.10
C GLY A 414 27.31 30.08 2.02
N TRP A 415 27.46 28.90 1.39
CA TRP A 415 26.59 28.44 0.32
C TRP A 415 25.61 27.35 0.80
N THR A 416 24.48 27.23 0.10
CA THR A 416 23.51 26.16 0.37
C THR A 416 23.87 24.91 -0.42
N TRP A 417 23.96 23.75 0.26
CA TRP A 417 24.04 22.45 -0.40
C TRP A 417 22.63 21.95 -0.73
N LYS A 418 22.33 21.75 -2.01
CA LYS A 418 20.97 21.46 -2.47
C LYS A 418 20.94 20.26 -3.42
N PRO A 419 20.66 19.05 -2.93
CA PRO A 419 20.46 17.89 -3.80
C PRO A 419 19.23 18.09 -4.70
N VAL A 420 19.31 17.63 -5.95
CA VAL A 420 18.24 17.74 -6.95
C VAL A 420 18.06 16.41 -7.69
N PHE A 421 16.83 16.13 -8.15
CA PHE A 421 16.56 14.93 -8.95
C PHE A 421 17.12 15.02 -10.37
N PHE A 422 17.12 16.22 -10.93
CA PHE A 422 17.63 16.53 -12.25
C PHE A 422 18.02 18.00 -12.33
N LEU A 423 18.95 18.33 -13.23
CA LEU A 423 19.34 19.70 -13.51
C LEU A 423 18.29 20.34 -14.42
N ALA A 424 17.31 21.00 -13.81
CA ALA A 424 16.23 21.66 -14.53
C ALA A 424 16.72 22.92 -15.28
N PRO A 425 16.19 23.20 -16.48
CA PRO A 425 16.32 24.51 -17.11
C PRO A 425 15.80 25.63 -16.20
N ALA A 426 16.28 26.86 -16.40
CA ALA A 426 15.96 28.00 -15.52
C ALA A 426 14.45 28.16 -15.22
N TRP A 427 13.59 28.01 -16.23
CA TRP A 427 12.14 28.15 -16.11
C TRP A 427 11.46 27.03 -15.32
N LEU A 428 12.11 25.88 -15.11
CA LEU A 428 11.58 24.74 -14.35
C LEU A 428 12.31 24.53 -13.01
N ARG A 429 13.29 25.38 -12.68
CA ARG A 429 14.02 25.30 -11.39
C ARG A 429 13.09 25.40 -10.19
N TRP A 430 11.96 26.10 -10.32
CA TRP A 430 10.96 26.18 -9.24
C TRP A 430 10.41 24.80 -8.84
N LEU A 431 10.44 23.80 -9.73
CA LEU A 431 9.97 22.44 -9.46
C LEU A 431 11.06 21.53 -8.87
N ALA A 432 12.28 21.63 -9.41
CA ALA A 432 13.42 20.80 -8.99
C ALA A 432 14.11 21.32 -7.71
N GLY A 433 13.82 22.57 -7.32
CA GLY A 433 14.37 23.24 -6.15
C GLY A 433 15.27 24.40 -6.51
#